data_AF-A0A558RDR1-F1
#
_entry.id   AF-A0A558RDR1-F1
#
_cell.length_a   1.000
_cell.length_b   1.000
_cell.length_c   1.000
_cell.angle_alpha   90.00
_cell.angle_beta   90.00
_cell.angle_gamma   90.00
#
_symmetry.space_group_name_H-M   'P 1'
#
loop_
_entity.id
_entity.type
_entity.pdbx_description
1 polymer ?
#
loop_
_entity_poly.entity_id
_entity_poly.type
_entity_poly.pdbx_seq_one_letter_code
_entity_poly.pdbx_strand_id
1 'polypeptide(L)'
;MSMIRSAYIAAALVLGQVAPLAAQDTPRAYDFQERTRALAFDPARFFPERSEPAMAVRYLGDDYGFPVYAIAVRRGCTDADLGEARRTCGDRLIARMVRSPYEGKPPRARARGQRLFAMIAKSPPQSDDALLRSLDKAGLEWLEADIRKCPIAMAHLATGQDPRFSSVLNQTRQMPEIVLHADKISFEIGEYLMRSRYEGWLKPGSPGAWANDFAASLESCWKPSTALVPWRVVKR
;
A
#
# COMPACT_ATOMS: atom_id res chain seq x y z
N MET A 1 -89.01 30.47 -6.85
CA MET A 1 -88.60 30.49 -5.43
C MET A 1 -87.41 29.58 -5.26
N SER A 2 -86.42 30.09 -4.52
CA SER A 2 -85.02 29.66 -4.44
C SER A 2 -84.81 28.24 -3.87
N MET A 3 -83.89 27.47 -4.47
CA MET A 3 -83.14 26.43 -3.77
C MET A 3 -81.64 26.62 -4.03
N ILE A 4 -80.92 26.77 -2.92
CA ILE A 4 -79.49 26.95 -2.78
C ILE A 4 -78.77 25.66 -3.20
N ARG A 5 -77.71 25.77 -4.00
CA ARG A 5 -76.66 24.74 -4.07
C ARG A 5 -75.30 25.41 -3.96
N SER A 6 -74.69 25.24 -2.78
CA SER A 6 -73.32 25.62 -2.48
C SER A 6 -72.35 24.88 -3.40
N ALA A 7 -71.59 25.61 -4.20
CA ALA A 7 -70.47 25.06 -4.95
C ALA A 7 -69.20 25.17 -4.07
N TYR A 8 -68.67 24.02 -3.68
CA TYR A 8 -67.35 23.92 -3.05
C TYR A 8 -66.27 24.23 -4.08
N ILE A 9 -65.49 25.29 -3.87
CA ILE A 9 -64.30 25.59 -4.65
C ILE A 9 -63.18 24.67 -4.14
N ALA A 10 -62.87 23.62 -4.89
CA ALA A 10 -61.67 22.81 -4.65
C ALA A 10 -60.45 23.58 -5.19
N ALA A 11 -59.67 24.18 -4.30
CA ALA A 11 -58.36 24.71 -4.64
C ALA A 11 -57.38 23.54 -4.82
N ALA A 12 -57.04 23.22 -6.08
CA ALA A 12 -55.99 22.26 -6.38
C ALA A 12 -54.62 22.87 -6.06
N LEU A 13 -54.01 22.48 -4.94
CA LEU A 13 -52.60 22.72 -4.66
C LEU A 13 -51.77 21.89 -5.64
N VAL A 14 -51.25 22.54 -6.68
CA VAL A 14 -50.16 21.97 -7.49
C VAL A 14 -48.88 22.13 -6.69
N LEU A 15 -48.56 21.10 -5.89
CA LEU A 15 -47.22 20.94 -5.33
C LEU A 15 -46.28 20.60 -6.50
N GLY A 16 -45.60 21.62 -7.02
CA GLY A 16 -44.49 21.42 -7.94
C GLY A 16 -43.45 20.54 -7.28
N GLN A 17 -43.33 19.29 -7.75
CA GLN A 17 -42.22 18.42 -7.41
C GLN A 17 -40.96 19.05 -8.00
N VAL A 18 -40.24 19.81 -7.18
CA VAL A 18 -38.84 20.12 -7.47
C VAL A 18 -38.10 18.81 -7.29
N ALA A 19 -37.93 18.06 -8.39
CA ALA A 19 -37.03 16.93 -8.40
C ALA A 19 -35.66 17.45 -7.92
N PRO A 20 -35.02 16.82 -6.92
CA PRO A 20 -33.65 17.18 -6.58
C PRO A 20 -32.85 16.97 -7.85
N LEU A 21 -32.26 18.04 -8.37
CA LEU A 21 -31.26 17.97 -9.42
C LEU A 21 -30.26 16.90 -8.97
N ALA A 22 -30.22 15.78 -9.70
CA ALA A 22 -29.19 14.79 -9.53
C ALA A 22 -27.88 15.55 -9.50
N ALA A 23 -27.13 15.44 -8.40
CA ALA A 23 -25.78 15.98 -8.33
C ALA A 23 -25.06 15.44 -9.56
N GLN A 24 -24.76 16.32 -10.51
CA GLN A 24 -23.99 15.94 -11.68
C GLN A 24 -22.67 15.43 -11.13
N ASP A 25 -22.44 14.12 -11.24
CA ASP A 25 -21.15 13.49 -10.94
C ASP A 25 -20.11 14.22 -11.79
N THR A 26 -19.48 15.20 -11.16
CA THR A 26 -18.36 15.92 -11.76
C THR A 26 -17.33 14.84 -12.06
N PRO A 27 -16.77 14.75 -13.28
CA PRO A 27 -15.77 13.74 -13.60
C PRO A 27 -14.71 13.75 -12.51
N ARG A 28 -14.61 12.64 -11.75
CA ARG A 28 -13.75 12.58 -10.58
C ARG A 28 -12.33 12.88 -11.06
N ALA A 29 -11.76 13.97 -10.56
CA ALA A 29 -10.41 14.37 -10.92
C ALA A 29 -9.45 13.19 -10.71
N TYR A 30 -8.49 13.02 -11.60
CA TYR A 30 -7.53 11.92 -11.56
C TYR A 30 -6.78 11.92 -10.22
N ASP A 31 -7.02 10.90 -9.38
CA ASP A 31 -6.41 10.78 -8.05
C ASP A 31 -5.01 10.16 -8.16
N PHE A 32 -4.02 10.98 -8.51
CA PHE A 32 -2.65 10.51 -8.69
C PHE A 32 -2.07 9.89 -7.41
N GLN A 33 -2.56 10.24 -6.22
CA GLN A 33 -2.04 9.70 -4.96
C GLN A 33 -2.48 8.25 -4.77
N GLU A 34 -3.76 7.97 -4.98
CA GLU A 34 -4.30 6.60 -4.98
C GLU A 34 -3.63 5.76 -6.07
N ARG A 35 -3.54 6.30 -7.29
CA ARG A 35 -2.89 5.61 -8.41
C ARG A 35 -1.42 5.35 -8.17
N THR A 36 -0.69 6.28 -7.54
CA THR A 36 0.72 6.04 -7.17
C THR A 36 0.85 4.87 -6.19
N ARG A 37 -0.02 4.81 -5.17
CA ARG A 37 -0.02 3.69 -4.22
C ARG A 37 -0.34 2.37 -4.92
N ALA A 38 -1.34 2.35 -5.78
CA ALA A 38 -1.80 1.16 -6.49
C ALA A 38 -0.82 0.65 -7.56
N LEU A 39 -0.07 1.55 -8.21
CA LEU A 39 0.85 1.19 -9.30
C LEU A 39 2.28 0.92 -8.80
N ALA A 40 2.77 1.69 -7.83
CA ALA A 40 4.17 1.60 -7.38
C ALA A 40 4.35 0.92 -6.02
N PHE A 41 3.37 1.01 -5.11
CA PHE A 41 3.49 0.53 -3.72
C PHE A 41 2.52 -0.63 -3.42
N ASP A 42 2.06 -1.33 -4.45
CA ASP A 42 1.32 -2.60 -4.34
C ASP A 42 2.30 -3.79 -4.45
N PRO A 43 2.59 -4.51 -3.34
CA PRO A 43 3.48 -5.67 -3.34
C PRO A 43 3.08 -6.77 -4.33
N ALA A 44 1.80 -6.88 -4.68
CA ALA A 44 1.31 -7.86 -5.66
C ALA A 44 1.83 -7.59 -7.09
N ARG A 45 2.45 -6.44 -7.34
CA ARG A 45 3.06 -6.09 -8.63
C ARG A 45 4.54 -6.44 -8.72
N PHE A 46 5.18 -6.82 -7.61
CA PHE A 46 6.63 -6.91 -7.55
C PHE A 46 7.16 -8.21 -8.15
N PHE A 47 6.29 -9.22 -8.26
CA PHE A 47 6.56 -10.52 -8.88
C PHE A 47 5.42 -10.82 -9.86
N PRO A 48 5.42 -10.28 -11.09
CA PRO A 48 4.35 -10.45 -12.09
C PRO A 48 3.96 -11.91 -12.36
N GLU A 49 4.87 -12.84 -12.13
CA GLU A 49 4.70 -14.26 -12.35
C GLU A 49 3.87 -14.99 -11.28
N ARG A 50 3.57 -14.34 -10.15
CA ARG A 50 2.66 -14.87 -9.13
C ARG A 50 1.89 -13.74 -8.46
N SER A 51 0.57 -13.87 -8.40
CA SER A 51 -0.33 -12.83 -7.91
C SER A 51 -0.11 -12.43 -6.46
N GLU A 52 0.40 -13.33 -5.61
CA GLU A 52 0.53 -13.09 -4.17
C GLU A 52 1.94 -13.45 -3.66
N PRO A 53 2.61 -12.53 -2.94
CA PRO A 53 3.90 -12.80 -2.32
C PRO A 53 3.73 -13.69 -1.07
N ALA A 54 4.82 -14.32 -0.64
CA ALA A 54 4.84 -15.10 0.61
C ALA A 54 4.80 -14.20 1.85
N MET A 55 5.23 -12.95 1.70
CA MET A 55 5.14 -11.91 2.71
C MET A 55 5.14 -10.54 2.04
N ALA A 56 4.37 -9.61 2.59
CA ALA A 56 4.27 -8.24 2.12
C ALA A 56 4.34 -7.26 3.30
N VAL A 57 5.05 -6.15 3.10
CA VAL A 57 5.09 -5.02 4.03
C VAL A 57 4.74 -3.77 3.25
N ARG A 58 3.86 -2.92 3.77
CA ARG A 58 3.54 -1.64 3.16
C ARG A 58 3.46 -0.57 4.23
N TYR A 59 4.38 0.38 4.19
CA TYR A 59 4.41 1.52 5.10
C TYR A 59 3.93 2.76 4.34
N LEU A 60 2.73 3.24 4.68
CA LEU A 60 2.07 4.38 4.01
C LEU A 60 2.11 5.69 4.79
N GLY A 61 3.02 5.87 5.75
CA GLY A 61 3.01 7.06 6.60
C GLY A 61 1.69 7.15 7.40
N ASP A 62 1.21 8.34 7.68
CA ASP A 62 0.02 8.59 8.48
C ASP A 62 -1.31 8.37 7.72
N ASP A 63 -2.40 8.94 8.23
CA ASP A 63 -3.74 8.92 7.66
C ASP A 63 -3.86 9.58 6.27
N TYR A 64 -2.87 10.36 5.83
CA TYR A 64 -2.82 10.89 4.46
C TYR A 64 -2.26 9.88 3.45
N GLY A 65 -1.74 8.74 3.89
CA GLY A 65 -1.29 7.67 3.00
C GLY A 65 -0.07 8.04 2.15
N PHE A 66 0.90 8.75 2.75
CA PHE A 66 2.19 9.09 2.15
C PHE A 66 3.10 7.84 2.07
N PRO A 67 3.29 7.22 0.90
CA PRO A 67 4.03 5.96 0.80
C PRO A 67 5.50 6.15 1.19
N VAL A 68 5.96 5.38 2.16
CA VAL A 68 7.36 5.35 2.62
C VAL A 68 8.12 4.27 1.86
N TYR A 69 7.66 3.02 1.99
CA TYR A 69 8.15 1.88 1.22
C TYR A 69 7.10 0.79 1.13
N ALA A 70 7.26 -0.10 0.17
CA ALA A 70 6.56 -1.37 0.08
C ALA A 70 7.58 -2.47 -0.21
N ILE A 71 7.45 -3.62 0.44
CA ILE A 71 8.30 -4.79 0.28
C ILE A 71 7.42 -5.98 -0.08
N ALA A 72 7.86 -6.77 -1.04
CA ALA A 72 7.31 -8.09 -1.33
C ALA A 72 8.41 -9.13 -1.19
N VAL A 73 8.11 -10.27 -0.57
CA VAL A 73 9.03 -11.39 -0.46
C VAL A 73 8.45 -12.62 -1.12
N ARG A 74 9.30 -13.30 -1.88
CA ARG A 74 8.96 -14.53 -2.59
C ARG A 74 9.92 -15.64 -2.24
N ARG A 75 9.36 -16.85 -2.14
CA ARG A 75 10.09 -18.11 -2.06
C ARG A 75 10.27 -18.70 -3.46
N GLY A 76 11.44 -19.28 -3.68
CA GLY A 76 11.74 -20.02 -4.89
C GLY A 76 12.22 -19.15 -6.05
N CYS A 77 12.00 -19.69 -7.24
CA CYS A 77 12.48 -19.15 -8.51
C CYS A 77 11.70 -17.92 -8.96
N THR A 78 12.37 -17.01 -9.67
CA THR A 78 11.77 -15.92 -10.44
C THR A 78 11.79 -16.22 -11.95
N ASP A 79 11.05 -15.45 -12.75
CA ASP A 79 11.06 -15.61 -14.20
C ASP A 79 12.38 -15.22 -14.86
N ALA A 80 13.22 -14.45 -14.15
CA ALA A 80 14.58 -14.14 -14.58
C ALA A 80 15.56 -15.32 -14.41
N ASP A 81 15.17 -16.37 -13.69
CA ASP A 81 16.06 -17.51 -13.44
C ASP A 81 16.11 -18.45 -14.65
N LEU A 82 17.29 -18.55 -15.25
CA LEU A 82 17.59 -19.41 -16.39
C LEU A 82 18.74 -20.39 -16.06
N GLY A 83 18.79 -21.53 -16.75
CA GLY A 83 19.87 -22.51 -16.62
C GLY A 83 20.08 -23.01 -15.18
N GLU A 84 21.32 -22.92 -14.68
CA GLU A 84 21.69 -23.42 -13.36
C GLU A 84 21.03 -22.63 -12.21
N ALA A 85 20.80 -21.33 -12.41
CA ALA A 85 20.06 -20.52 -11.44
C ALA A 85 18.63 -21.05 -11.25
N ARG A 86 18.01 -21.59 -12.32
CA ARG A 86 16.68 -22.21 -12.26
C ARG A 86 16.67 -23.56 -11.55
N ARG A 87 17.78 -24.29 -11.54
CA ARG A 87 17.89 -25.60 -10.87
C ARG A 87 18.09 -25.48 -9.36
N THR A 88 18.70 -24.39 -8.91
CA THR A 88 19.08 -24.16 -7.51
C THR A 88 18.21 -23.14 -6.79
N CYS A 89 17.22 -22.53 -7.48
CA CYS A 89 16.41 -21.45 -6.92
C CYS A 89 15.30 -21.88 -5.96
N GLY A 90 15.00 -23.18 -5.81
CA GLY A 90 13.91 -23.68 -4.95
C GLY A 90 13.99 -23.16 -3.52
N ASP A 91 15.21 -22.93 -3.05
CA ASP A 91 15.49 -22.43 -1.71
C ASP A 91 15.64 -20.91 -1.62
N ARG A 92 15.61 -20.15 -2.72
CA ARG A 92 15.82 -18.70 -2.62
C ARG A 92 14.69 -18.00 -1.89
N LEU A 93 15.03 -16.92 -1.20
CA LEU A 93 14.08 -16.05 -0.53
C LEU A 93 14.36 -14.61 -0.97
N ILE A 94 13.69 -14.16 -2.03
CA ILE A 94 13.97 -12.89 -2.67
C ILE A 94 12.99 -11.83 -2.16
N ALA A 95 13.54 -10.72 -1.68
CA ALA A 95 12.78 -9.52 -1.34
C ALA A 95 12.97 -8.47 -2.43
N ARG A 96 11.89 -7.79 -2.80
CA ARG A 96 11.92 -6.58 -3.63
C ARG A 96 11.27 -5.43 -2.88
N MET A 97 11.81 -4.22 -3.03
CA MET A 97 11.33 -3.03 -2.35
C MET A 97 11.23 -1.85 -3.31
N VAL A 98 10.07 -1.16 -3.30
CA VAL A 98 10.00 0.24 -3.73
C VAL A 98 10.11 1.11 -2.51
N ARG A 99 11.01 2.10 -2.52
CA ARG A 99 11.16 3.07 -1.45
C ARG A 99 11.11 4.50 -1.99
N SER A 100 10.36 5.34 -1.29
CA SER A 100 10.26 6.75 -1.61
C SER A 100 11.59 7.48 -1.38
N PRO A 101 11.91 8.47 -2.23
CA PRO A 101 13.19 9.17 -2.24
C PRO A 101 13.49 9.85 -0.90
N TYR A 102 14.79 9.92 -0.57
CA TYR A 102 15.27 10.55 0.66
C TYR A 102 16.56 11.32 0.45
N GLU A 103 16.58 12.55 0.93
CA GLU A 103 17.72 13.45 0.82
C GLU A 103 18.39 13.72 2.18
N GLY A 104 18.25 12.81 3.15
CA GLY A 104 18.94 12.93 4.44
C GLY A 104 18.28 13.87 5.46
N LYS A 105 17.27 14.66 5.09
CA LYS A 105 16.54 15.59 5.98
C LYS A 105 15.09 15.74 5.49
N PRO A 106 14.04 15.77 6.36
CA PRO A 106 14.01 15.52 7.81
C PRO A 106 13.94 14.01 8.17
N PRO A 107 14.09 13.62 9.46
CA PRO A 107 14.24 12.22 9.89
C PRO A 107 12.97 11.36 9.86
N ARG A 108 11.78 11.95 9.68
CA ARG A 108 10.52 11.18 9.72
C ARG A 108 10.32 10.41 8.42
N ALA A 109 10.06 9.10 8.54
CA ALA A 109 9.83 8.20 7.41
C ALA A 109 8.78 8.75 6.41
N ARG A 110 7.65 9.28 6.91
CA ARG A 110 6.57 9.87 6.09
C ARG A 110 7.00 11.04 5.20
N ALA A 111 8.07 11.76 5.55
CA ALA A 111 8.56 12.89 4.75
C ALA A 111 9.01 12.43 3.35
N ARG A 112 9.41 11.15 3.20
CA ARG A 112 9.72 10.55 1.91
C ARG A 112 8.50 10.54 0.98
N GLY A 113 7.36 10.07 1.48
CA GLY A 113 6.11 10.02 0.71
C GLY A 113 5.52 11.40 0.44
N GLN A 114 5.62 12.33 1.40
CA GLN A 114 5.27 13.73 1.19
C GLN A 114 6.08 14.36 0.06
N ARG A 115 7.39 14.11 0.04
CA ARG A 115 8.28 14.60 -1.01
C ARG A 115 7.92 14.01 -2.37
N LEU A 116 7.69 12.69 -2.44
CA LEU A 116 7.24 12.02 -3.67
C LEU A 116 5.99 12.71 -4.24
N PHE A 117 4.96 12.87 -3.41
CA PHE A 117 3.71 13.50 -3.85
C PHE A 117 3.90 14.98 -4.19
N ALA A 118 4.72 15.72 -3.44
CA ALA A 118 5.04 17.10 -3.78
C ALA A 118 5.76 17.22 -5.13
N MET A 119 6.63 16.28 -5.48
CA MET A 119 7.31 16.26 -6.78
C MET A 119 6.33 15.97 -7.92
N ILE A 120 5.45 14.98 -7.76
CA ILE A 120 4.42 14.65 -8.77
C ILE A 120 3.42 15.81 -8.92
N ALA A 121 3.06 16.47 -7.80
CA ALA A 121 2.12 17.59 -7.78
C ALA A 121 2.63 18.87 -8.46
N LYS A 122 3.93 19.00 -8.74
CA LYS A 122 4.46 20.13 -9.55
C LYS A 122 3.90 20.14 -10.96
N SER A 123 3.58 18.97 -11.50
CA SER A 123 2.93 18.80 -12.79
C SER A 123 1.93 17.63 -12.67
N PRO A 124 0.76 17.87 -12.05
CA PRO A 124 -0.17 16.81 -11.69
C PRO A 124 -0.60 16.00 -12.92
N PRO A 125 -0.36 14.68 -12.96
CA PRO A 125 -0.78 13.85 -14.08
C PRO A 125 -2.31 13.79 -14.12
N GLN A 126 -2.86 13.63 -15.33
CA GLN A 126 -4.30 13.49 -15.56
C GLN A 126 -4.67 12.08 -16.08
N SER A 127 -3.69 11.18 -16.15
CA SER A 127 -3.85 9.81 -16.61
C SER A 127 -2.74 8.92 -16.07
N ASP A 128 -2.95 7.60 -16.13
CA ASP A 128 -1.92 6.62 -15.74
C ASP A 128 -0.65 6.80 -16.57
N ASP A 129 -0.74 6.95 -17.89
CA ASP A 129 0.45 7.16 -18.74
C ASP A 129 1.29 8.38 -18.34
N ALA A 130 0.62 9.47 -17.96
CA ALA A 130 1.29 10.67 -17.44
C ALA A 130 1.93 10.39 -16.08
N LEU A 131 1.23 9.68 -15.19
CA LEU A 131 1.75 9.29 -13.89
C LEU A 131 2.97 8.36 -14.01
N LEU A 132 2.95 7.37 -14.91
CA LEU A 132 4.08 6.47 -15.13
C LEU A 132 5.35 7.22 -15.52
N ARG A 133 5.23 8.24 -16.38
CA ARG A 133 6.36 9.12 -16.73
C ARG A 133 6.85 9.95 -15.54
N SER A 134 5.95 10.37 -14.65
CA SER A 134 6.33 11.05 -13.41
C SER A 134 7.05 10.13 -12.44
N LEU A 135 6.58 8.87 -12.29
CA LEU A 135 7.19 7.88 -11.41
C LEU A 135 8.61 7.51 -11.85
N ASP A 136 8.86 7.37 -13.15
CA ASP A 136 10.22 7.13 -13.68
C ASP A 136 11.23 8.23 -13.32
N LYS A 137 10.74 9.46 -13.14
CA LYS A 137 11.57 10.64 -12.81
C LYS A 137 11.55 10.99 -11.32
N ALA A 138 10.74 10.29 -10.53
CA ALA A 138 10.50 10.65 -9.13
C ALA A 138 11.64 10.23 -8.18
N GLY A 139 12.67 9.53 -8.69
CA GLY A 139 13.78 9.07 -7.86
C GLY A 139 13.38 7.96 -6.88
N LEU A 140 12.36 7.17 -7.21
CA LEU A 140 12.00 5.98 -6.45
C LEU A 140 13.15 4.97 -6.49
N GLU A 141 13.48 4.41 -5.34
CA GLU A 141 14.47 3.33 -5.25
C GLU A 141 13.76 2.01 -5.52
N TRP A 142 14.27 1.24 -6.49
CA TRP A 142 13.82 -0.12 -6.78
C TRP A 142 14.93 -1.10 -6.41
N LEU A 143 14.71 -1.87 -5.34
CA LEU A 143 15.74 -2.62 -4.65
C LEU A 143 15.39 -4.10 -4.57
N GLU A 144 16.40 -4.96 -4.57
CA GLU A 144 16.28 -6.39 -4.41
C GLU A 144 17.33 -6.91 -3.41
N ALA A 145 16.95 -7.93 -2.64
CA ALA A 145 17.85 -8.65 -1.74
C ALA A 145 17.53 -10.15 -1.75
N ASP A 146 18.56 -10.97 -1.63
CA ASP A 146 18.43 -12.40 -1.30
C ASP A 146 18.53 -12.53 0.22
N ILE A 147 17.38 -12.73 0.87
CA ILE A 147 17.26 -12.76 2.32
C ILE A 147 18.12 -13.90 2.89
N ARG A 148 18.22 -15.05 2.22
CA ARG A 148 19.06 -16.17 2.69
C ARG A 148 20.54 -15.81 2.77
N LYS A 149 20.99 -14.80 2.03
CA LYS A 149 22.37 -14.27 2.06
C LYS A 149 22.52 -13.07 2.99
N CYS A 150 21.47 -12.74 3.75
CA CYS A 150 21.42 -11.60 4.67
C CYS A 150 21.25 -12.11 6.12
N PRO A 151 22.35 -12.32 6.88
CA PRO A 151 22.29 -12.98 8.19
C PRO A 151 21.39 -12.25 9.20
N ILE A 152 21.44 -10.91 9.23
CA ILE A 152 20.64 -10.09 10.15
C ILE A 152 19.14 -10.26 9.84
N ALA A 153 18.76 -10.20 8.56
CA ALA A 153 17.37 -10.39 8.16
C ALA A 153 16.88 -11.83 8.34
N MET A 154 17.73 -12.84 8.15
CA MET A 154 17.38 -14.23 8.46
C MET A 154 17.14 -14.44 9.95
N ALA A 155 18.01 -13.88 10.81
CA ALA A 155 17.83 -13.93 12.25
C ALA A 155 16.53 -13.25 12.66
N HIS A 156 16.21 -12.09 12.09
CA HIS A 156 14.96 -11.38 12.38
C HIS A 156 13.73 -12.17 11.87
N LEU A 157 13.79 -12.72 10.66
CA LEU A 157 12.70 -13.51 10.08
C LEU A 157 12.34 -14.73 10.95
N ALA A 158 13.34 -15.37 11.57
CA ALA A 158 13.12 -16.50 12.48
C ALA A 158 12.28 -16.12 13.70
N THR A 159 12.29 -14.85 14.12
CA THR A 159 11.45 -14.35 15.23
C THR A 159 9.99 -14.10 14.80
N GLY A 160 9.72 -14.10 13.49
CA GLY A 160 8.41 -13.83 12.88
C GLY A 160 7.44 -15.02 12.83
N GLN A 161 7.84 -16.20 13.33
CA GLN A 161 6.98 -17.40 13.37
C GLN A 161 6.07 -17.46 14.61
N ASP A 162 5.87 -16.32 15.26
CA ASP A 162 5.18 -16.26 16.55
C ASP A 162 3.64 -16.15 16.39
N PRO A 163 2.84 -16.96 17.09
CA PRO A 163 1.36 -16.80 17.12
C PRO A 163 0.86 -15.41 17.56
N ARG A 164 1.73 -14.51 18.06
CA ARG A 164 1.47 -13.08 18.29
C ARG A 164 0.95 -12.30 17.07
N PHE A 165 1.11 -12.82 15.85
CA PHE A 165 0.53 -12.23 14.63
C PHE A 165 -0.96 -12.54 14.45
N SER A 166 -1.54 -13.45 15.25
CA SER A 166 -2.98 -13.61 15.34
C SER A 166 -3.58 -12.43 16.12
N SER A 167 -4.47 -11.69 15.46
CA SER A 167 -5.17 -10.51 16.01
C SER A 167 -5.97 -10.78 17.29
N VAL A 168 -6.09 -12.06 17.70
CA VAL A 168 -6.91 -12.53 18.80
C VAL A 168 -6.17 -12.52 20.15
N LEU A 169 -4.84 -12.61 20.18
CA LEU A 169 -4.10 -12.91 21.42
C LEU A 169 -3.49 -11.72 22.15
N ASN A 170 -3.48 -10.52 21.58
CA ASN A 170 -2.88 -9.34 22.23
C ASN A 170 -3.91 -8.36 22.79
N GLN A 171 -4.99 -8.87 23.38
CA GLN A 171 -5.86 -8.10 24.27
C GLN A 171 -5.20 -7.93 25.66
N THR A 172 -3.96 -7.44 25.66
CA THR A 172 -3.30 -7.08 26.91
C THR A 172 -4.04 -5.92 27.58
N ARG A 173 -4.07 -5.96 28.91
CA ARG A 173 -4.73 -5.03 29.87
C ARG A 173 -4.21 -3.58 29.81
N GLN A 174 -3.98 -3.03 28.63
CA GLN A 174 -3.50 -1.67 28.43
C GLN A 174 -4.68 -0.73 28.23
N MET A 175 -4.61 0.46 28.84
CA MET A 175 -5.60 1.50 28.61
C MET A 175 -5.63 1.86 27.11
N PRO A 176 -6.82 2.15 26.56
CA PRO A 176 -6.92 2.63 25.18
C PRO A 176 -6.12 3.93 25.03
N GLU A 177 -5.16 3.92 24.10
CA GLU A 177 -4.37 5.09 23.75
C GLU A 177 -5.00 5.79 22.53
N ILE A 178 -5.24 7.09 22.61
CA ILE A 178 -5.65 7.90 21.46
C ILE A 178 -4.39 8.46 20.82
N VAL A 179 -4.10 8.00 19.60
CA VAL A 179 -2.95 8.49 18.83
C VAL A 179 -3.41 9.08 17.52
N LEU A 180 -3.15 10.38 17.36
CA LEU A 180 -3.53 11.16 16.19
C LEU A 180 -2.42 11.11 15.14
N HIS A 181 -2.81 10.97 13.86
CA HIS A 181 -1.89 10.93 12.72
C HIS A 181 -0.74 9.92 12.90
N ALA A 182 -1.03 8.77 13.52
CA ALA A 182 -0.05 7.70 13.68
C ALA A 182 0.35 7.15 12.30
N ASP A 183 1.65 6.95 12.11
CA ASP A 183 2.17 6.22 10.97
C ASP A 183 1.60 4.80 10.94
N LYS A 184 1.10 4.37 9.78
CA LYS A 184 0.44 3.09 9.52
C LYS A 184 1.32 2.19 8.66
N ILE A 185 1.42 0.95 9.09
CA ILE A 185 2.07 -0.14 8.38
C ILE A 185 1.11 -1.31 8.23
N SER A 186 1.03 -1.86 7.02
CA SER A 186 0.37 -3.11 6.73
C SER A 186 1.42 -4.20 6.62
N PHE A 187 1.16 -5.35 7.23
CA PHE A 187 2.02 -6.52 7.16
C PHE A 187 1.17 -7.75 6.88
N GLU A 188 1.61 -8.57 5.95
CA GLU A 188 1.00 -9.84 5.60
C GLU A 188 2.07 -10.91 5.50
N ILE A 189 1.85 -12.06 6.13
CA ILE A 189 2.76 -13.21 6.06
C ILE A 189 1.97 -14.51 6.05
N GLY A 190 2.45 -15.47 5.28
CA GLY A 190 1.94 -16.83 5.26
C GLY A 190 1.40 -17.26 3.91
N GLU A 191 0.97 -18.50 3.85
CA GLU A 191 0.36 -19.09 2.65
C GLU A 191 -1.16 -18.93 2.68
N TYR A 192 -1.82 -19.14 1.54
CA TYR A 192 -3.24 -18.84 1.31
C TYR A 192 -4.18 -19.25 2.46
N LEU A 193 -3.95 -20.40 3.12
CA LEU A 193 -4.79 -20.91 4.22
C LEU A 193 -4.35 -20.49 5.63
N MET A 194 -3.17 -19.87 5.79
CA MET A 194 -2.59 -19.47 7.08
C MET A 194 -2.11 -18.01 7.07
N ARG A 195 -2.74 -17.18 6.24
CA ARG A 195 -2.35 -15.79 6.05
C ARG A 195 -2.71 -14.96 7.28
N SER A 196 -1.69 -14.42 7.92
CA SER A 196 -1.83 -13.44 9.01
C SER A 196 -1.67 -12.05 8.45
N ARG A 197 -2.61 -11.15 8.78
CA ARG A 197 -2.58 -9.75 8.35
C ARG A 197 -2.68 -8.82 9.54
N TYR A 198 -1.83 -7.80 9.53
CA TYR A 198 -1.86 -6.67 10.44
C TYR A 198 -1.99 -5.38 9.65
N GLU A 199 -2.80 -4.46 10.16
CA GLU A 199 -2.86 -3.09 9.67
C GLU A 199 -3.04 -2.16 10.87
N GLY A 200 -2.08 -1.29 11.09
CA GLY A 200 -2.10 -0.42 12.26
C GLY A 200 -0.81 0.35 12.41
N TRP A 201 -0.69 1.01 13.55
CA TRP A 201 0.45 1.85 13.88
C TRP A 201 1.69 1.08 14.37
N LEU A 202 2.85 1.72 14.27
CA LEU A 202 4.15 1.17 14.70
C LEU A 202 4.32 1.21 16.24
N LYS A 203 3.37 0.66 17.00
CA LYS A 203 3.49 0.51 18.46
C LYS A 203 4.61 -0.48 18.81
N PRO A 204 5.51 -0.18 19.77
CA PRO A 204 6.51 -1.14 20.24
C PRO A 204 5.90 -2.49 20.62
N GLY A 205 6.52 -3.58 20.16
CA GLY A 205 6.02 -4.95 20.37
C GLY A 205 4.82 -5.35 19.50
N SER A 206 4.32 -4.48 18.62
CA SER A 206 3.28 -4.84 17.65
C SER A 206 3.86 -5.57 16.42
N PRO A 207 3.02 -6.29 15.65
CA PRO A 207 3.41 -6.77 14.33
C PRO A 207 3.93 -5.68 13.38
N GLY A 208 3.43 -4.46 13.53
CA GLY A 208 3.89 -3.30 12.75
C GLY A 208 5.32 -2.91 13.08
N ALA A 209 5.68 -2.87 14.36
CA ALA A 209 7.07 -2.63 14.78
C ALA A 209 7.99 -3.75 14.27
N TRP A 210 7.57 -5.02 14.42
CA TRP A 210 8.33 -6.16 13.90
C TRP A 210 8.59 -6.06 12.39
N ALA A 211 7.58 -5.68 11.60
CA ALA A 211 7.71 -5.56 10.14
C ALA A 211 8.62 -4.39 9.73
N ASN A 212 8.61 -3.31 10.50
CA ASN A 212 9.54 -2.20 10.32
C ASN A 212 10.99 -2.60 10.65
N ASP A 213 11.20 -3.35 11.74
CA ASP A 213 12.52 -3.88 12.11
C ASP A 213 13.02 -4.90 11.09
N PHE A 214 12.13 -5.70 10.51
CA PHE A 214 12.45 -6.60 9.40
C PHE A 214 12.95 -5.80 8.19
N ALA A 215 12.25 -4.73 7.80
CA ALA A 215 12.70 -3.87 6.71
C ALA A 215 14.09 -3.26 7.00
N ALA A 216 14.32 -2.80 8.24
CA ALA A 216 15.61 -2.25 8.67
C ALA A 216 16.73 -3.30 8.64
N SER A 217 16.43 -4.56 8.98
CA SER A 217 17.40 -5.66 8.95
C SER A 217 17.94 -5.99 7.55
N LEU A 218 17.24 -5.55 6.50
CA LEU A 218 17.62 -5.75 5.10
C LEU A 218 18.49 -4.61 4.54
N GLU A 219 18.69 -3.51 5.27
CA GLU A 219 19.31 -2.30 4.72
C GLU A 219 20.71 -2.53 4.13
N SER A 220 21.55 -3.33 4.80
CA SER A 220 22.90 -3.65 4.31
C SER A 220 22.92 -4.61 3.11
N CYS A 221 21.77 -5.24 2.80
CA CYS A 221 21.65 -6.30 1.81
C CYS A 221 20.97 -5.82 0.52
N TRP A 222 20.32 -4.66 0.55
CA TRP A 222 19.68 -4.08 -0.62
C TRP A 222 20.69 -3.75 -1.72
N LYS A 223 20.32 -4.10 -2.95
CA LYS A 223 21.00 -3.71 -4.17
C LYS A 223 19.97 -3.19 -5.17
N PRO A 224 20.34 -2.33 -6.13
CA PRO A 224 19.45 -1.99 -7.23
C PRO A 224 18.91 -3.25 -7.91
N SER A 225 17.59 -3.34 -8.07
CA SER A 225 16.97 -4.47 -8.76
C SER A 225 17.06 -4.29 -10.27
N THR A 226 17.36 -5.38 -10.98
CA THR A 226 17.32 -5.43 -12.44
C THR A 226 15.95 -5.85 -12.98
N ALA A 227 15.02 -6.21 -12.10
CA ALA A 227 13.65 -6.56 -12.49
C ALA A 227 12.89 -5.33 -12.99
N LEU A 228 11.85 -5.55 -13.79
CA LEU A 228 10.96 -4.48 -14.23
C LEU A 228 10.30 -3.80 -13.01
N VAL A 229 10.32 -2.46 -13.00
CA VAL A 229 9.66 -1.67 -11.94
C VAL A 229 8.15 -1.91 -11.94
N PRO A 230 7.49 -1.90 -10.76
CA PRO A 230 6.11 -2.38 -10.63
C PRO A 230 5.06 -1.54 -11.38
N TRP A 231 5.32 -0.24 -11.56
CA TRP A 231 4.42 0.64 -12.33
C TRP A 231 4.55 0.46 -13.85
N ARG A 232 5.55 -0.30 -14.32
CA ARG A 232 5.71 -0.67 -15.74
C ARG A 232 5.25 -2.10 -16.04
N VAL A 233 4.83 -2.84 -15.01
CA VAL A 233 4.26 -4.19 -15.17
C VAL A 233 2.83 -4.09 -15.72
N VAL A 234 2.61 -4.73 -16.87
CA VAL A 234 1.26 -4.95 -17.42
C VAL A 234 0.68 -6.19 -16.73
N LYS A 235 -0.33 -6.02 -15.87
CA LYS A 235 -1.09 -7.17 -15.35
C LYS A 235 -1.88 -7.74 -16.54
N ARG A 236 -1.61 -8.99 -16.91
CA ARG A 236 -2.44 -9.76 -17.84
C ARG A 236 -3.69 -10.26 -17.11
#